data_AF-A0A2S7XUQ2-F1
#
_entry.id   AF-A0A2S7XUQ2-F1
#
_cell.length_a   1.000
_cell.length_b   1.000
_cell.length_c   1.000
_cell.angle_alpha   90.00
_cell.angle_beta   90.00
_cell.angle_gamma   90.00
#
_symmetry.space_group_name_H-M   'P 1'
#
loop_
_entity.id
_entity.type
_entity.pdbx_description
1 polymer ?
#
loop_
_entity_poly.entity_id
_entity_poly.type
_entity_poly.pdbx_seq_one_letter_code
_entity_poly.pdbx_strand_id
1 'polypeptide(L)'
;MVAATYGGNSGFVVAPFKVISHSTMLWTVYPKLVLSILFPLSLLVMFGRELLTDRLVTLAWLMFSIGTGYGWILAESGGRMFDGNWLWSGQIAAFLLFIASTRFLIRLIPRINTAKRCKIAWIFLFLHFVSGLIWYLVQYTDYPPAYWQF
;
A
#
# COMPACT_ATOMS: atom_id res chain seq x y z
N MET A 1 -14.49 -19.92 11.65
CA MET A 1 -15.64 -20.04 10.72
C MET A 1 -15.07 -20.11 9.32
N VAL A 2 -15.19 -21.25 8.64
CA VAL A 2 -14.75 -21.45 7.25
C VAL A 2 -15.97 -21.19 6.37
N ALA A 3 -15.95 -20.17 5.52
CA ALA A 3 -17.01 -19.93 4.55
C ALA A 3 -16.71 -20.74 3.27
N ALA A 4 -17.73 -21.40 2.74
CA ALA A 4 -17.64 -22.65 1.98
C ALA A 4 -16.97 -22.60 0.60
N THR A 5 -16.50 -23.78 0.21
CA THR A 5 -15.76 -24.19 -1.00
C THR A 5 -16.68 -24.59 -2.16
N TYR A 6 -16.30 -24.25 -3.40
CA TYR A 6 -16.71 -25.01 -4.58
C TYR A 6 -15.62 -26.07 -4.86
N GLY A 7 -15.87 -27.33 -4.51
CA GLY A 7 -15.27 -28.51 -5.16
C GLY A 7 -13.84 -28.95 -4.81
N GLY A 8 -13.09 -28.25 -3.95
CA GLY A 8 -11.76 -28.69 -3.50
C GLY A 8 -11.48 -28.27 -2.06
N ASN A 9 -10.50 -28.89 -1.39
CA ASN A 9 -10.00 -28.53 -0.04
C ASN A 9 -9.34 -27.12 0.01
N SER A 10 -9.73 -26.21 -0.88
CA SER A 10 -9.20 -24.88 -1.12
C SER A 10 -10.33 -23.86 -1.05
N GLY A 11 -10.41 -23.14 0.07
CA GLY A 11 -11.33 -22.03 0.33
C GLY A 11 -10.59 -20.86 0.96
N PHE A 12 -11.34 -19.91 1.51
CA PHE A 12 -10.77 -18.82 2.29
C PHE A 12 -11.20 -18.94 3.76
N VAL A 13 -10.33 -18.44 4.63
CA VAL A 13 -10.49 -18.48 6.08
C VAL A 13 -10.31 -17.06 6.61
N VAL A 14 -11.16 -16.69 7.56
CA VAL A 14 -10.98 -15.48 8.34
C VAL A 14 -9.89 -15.76 9.37
N ALA A 15 -8.71 -15.20 9.15
CA ALA A 15 -7.52 -15.36 9.98
C ALA A 15 -6.84 -14.00 10.18
N PRO A 16 -7.38 -13.16 11.08
CA PRO A 16 -6.91 -11.79 11.27
C PRO A 16 -5.43 -11.78 11.65
N PHE A 17 -4.66 -11.00 10.90
CA PHE A 17 -3.23 -10.76 11.05
C PHE A 17 -2.32 -12.00 10.92
N LYS A 18 -2.87 -13.21 10.75
CA LYS A 18 -2.11 -14.47 10.81
C LYS A 18 -1.08 -14.60 9.68
N VAL A 19 -1.44 -14.14 8.48
CA VAL A 19 -0.53 -14.15 7.32
C VAL A 19 0.60 -13.15 7.54
N ILE A 20 0.29 -11.94 8.00
CA ILE A 20 1.30 -10.89 8.20
C ILE A 20 2.23 -11.21 9.37
N SER A 21 1.70 -11.77 10.47
CA SER A 21 2.51 -12.15 11.63
C SER A 21 3.52 -13.27 11.33
N HIS A 22 3.28 -14.04 10.27
CA HIS A 22 4.21 -15.09 9.83
C HIS A 22 5.48 -14.49 9.22
N SER A 23 5.33 -13.43 8.42
CA SER A 23 6.45 -12.80 7.70
C SER A 23 7.11 -11.64 8.45
N THR A 24 6.44 -11.06 9.46
CA THR A 24 6.91 -9.83 10.10
C THR A 24 6.34 -9.68 11.52
N MET A 25 7.11 -9.10 12.43
CA MET A 25 6.66 -8.77 13.78
C MET A 25 5.52 -7.75 13.74
N LEU A 26 4.40 -8.04 14.42
CA LEU A 26 3.18 -7.21 14.39
C LEU A 26 3.40 -5.73 14.73
N TRP A 27 4.31 -5.43 15.66
CA TRP A 27 4.60 -4.05 16.05
C TRP A 27 5.24 -3.23 14.93
N THR A 28 5.92 -3.87 13.97
CA THR A 28 6.52 -3.19 12.80
C THR A 28 5.53 -2.98 11.66
N VAL A 29 4.37 -3.66 11.68
CA VAL A 29 3.39 -3.61 10.59
C VAL A 29 2.77 -2.22 10.48
N TYR A 30 2.38 -1.63 11.60
CA TYR A 30 1.77 -0.29 11.60
C TYR A 30 2.74 0.81 11.15
N PRO A 31 3.98 0.89 11.67
CA PRO A 31 4.98 1.83 11.14
C PRO A 31 5.24 1.65 9.65
N LYS A 32 5.38 0.40 9.18
CA LYS A 32 5.58 0.09 7.76
C LYS A 32 4.40 0.60 6.93
N LEU A 33 3.16 0.32 7.35
CA LEU A 33 1.96 0.81 6.67
C LEU A 33 1.96 2.34 6.58
N VAL A 34 2.15 3.03 7.70
CA VAL A 34 2.15 4.50 7.75
C VAL A 34 3.23 5.08 6.85
N LEU A 35 4.44 4.53 6.89
CA LEU A 35 5.54 4.95 6.01
C LEU A 35 5.22 4.67 4.54
N SER A 36 4.58 3.54 4.23
CA SER A 36 4.13 3.18 2.89
C SER A 36 3.09 4.15 2.33
N ILE A 37 2.26 4.79 3.15
CA ILE A 37 1.27 5.78 2.72
C ILE A 37 1.58 7.20 3.18
N LEU A 38 2.82 7.49 3.60
CA LEU A 38 3.17 8.77 4.20
C LEU A 38 2.92 9.94 3.24
N PHE A 39 3.23 9.75 1.96
CA PHE A 39 2.95 10.76 0.92
C PHE A 39 1.44 11.05 0.75
N PRO A 40 0.58 10.08 0.39
CA PRO A 40 -0.86 10.34 0.24
C PRO A 40 -1.51 10.81 1.55
N LEU A 41 -1.04 10.32 2.70
CA LEU A 41 -1.48 10.79 4.02
C LEU A 41 -1.11 12.27 4.25
N SER A 42 0.10 12.69 3.85
CA SER A 42 0.51 14.10 3.96
C SER A 42 -0.40 15.04 3.14
N LEU A 43 -0.83 14.59 1.95
CA LEU A 43 -1.78 15.35 1.13
C LEU A 43 -3.14 15.46 1.82
N LEU A 44 -3.62 14.36 2.43
CA LEU A 44 -4.88 14.36 3.16
C LEU A 44 -4.85 15.34 4.33
N VAL A 45 -3.73 15.41 5.06
CA VAL A 45 -3.55 16.37 6.17
C VAL A 45 -3.47 17.82 5.68
N MET A 46 -2.76 18.10 4.58
CA MET A 46 -2.50 19.47 4.11
C MET A 46 -3.62 20.08 3.25
N PHE A 47 -4.34 19.24 2.51
CA PHE A 47 -5.36 19.65 1.54
C PHE A 47 -6.75 19.14 1.89
N GLY A 48 -6.88 18.13 2.76
CA GLY A 48 -8.14 17.70 3.40
C GLY A 48 -9.32 17.65 2.44
N ARG A 49 -10.28 18.57 2.64
CA ARG A 49 -11.50 18.66 1.82
C ARG A 49 -11.21 18.81 0.33
N GLU A 50 -10.20 19.60 -0.05
CA GLU A 50 -9.83 19.78 -1.46
C GLU A 50 -9.40 18.45 -2.09
N LEU A 51 -8.65 17.63 -1.35
CA LEU A 51 -8.27 16.29 -1.80
C LEU A 51 -9.48 15.36 -1.92
N LEU A 52 -10.37 15.37 -0.93
CA LEU A 52 -11.54 14.50 -0.89
C LEU A 52 -12.62 14.86 -1.92
N THR A 53 -12.62 16.09 -2.46
CA THR A 53 -13.44 16.43 -3.62
C THR A 53 -12.94 15.82 -4.92
N ASP A 54 -11.68 15.39 -5.00
CA ASP A 54 -11.18 14.65 -6.16
C ASP A 54 -11.67 13.20 -6.12
N ARG A 55 -12.61 12.86 -7.02
CA ARG A 55 -13.25 11.54 -7.08
C ARG A 55 -12.25 10.40 -7.26
N LEU A 56 -11.14 10.62 -7.98
CA LEU A 56 -10.14 9.58 -8.20
C LEU A 56 -9.36 9.29 -6.92
N VAL A 57 -8.99 10.34 -6.18
CA VAL A 57 -8.28 10.18 -4.91
C VAL A 57 -9.18 9.52 -3.87
N THR A 58 -10.44 9.95 -3.78
CA THR A 58 -11.41 9.36 -2.85
C THR A 58 -11.68 7.89 -3.16
N LEU A 59 -11.86 7.53 -4.44
CA LEU A 59 -12.00 6.13 -4.85
C LEU A 59 -10.74 5.32 -4.49
N ALA A 60 -9.56 5.87 -4.73
CA ALA A 60 -8.31 5.18 -4.41
C ALA A 60 -8.12 4.96 -2.91
N TRP A 61 -8.52 5.91 -2.06
CA TRP A 61 -8.55 5.72 -0.60
C TRP A 61 -9.52 4.61 -0.19
N LEU A 62 -10.73 4.58 -0.76
CA LEU A 62 -11.70 3.51 -0.49
C LEU A 62 -11.17 2.13 -0.90
N MET A 63 -10.62 2.03 -2.11
CA MET A 63 -9.99 0.79 -2.59
C MET A 63 -8.83 0.36 -1.69
N PHE A 64 -8.00 1.31 -1.24
CA PHE A 64 -6.88 1.03 -0.33
C PHE A 64 -7.37 0.54 1.04
N SER A 65 -8.36 1.20 1.64
CA SER A 65 -8.93 0.81 2.93
C SER A 65 -9.57 -0.58 2.86
N ILE A 66 -10.35 -0.86 1.81
CA ILE A 66 -10.99 -2.16 1.62
C ILE A 66 -9.94 -3.23 1.34
N GLY A 67 -9.05 -2.99 0.37
CA GLY A 67 -7.98 -3.92 -0.05
C GLY A 67 -7.02 -4.30 1.08
N THR A 68 -6.60 -3.31 1.88
CA THR A 68 -5.76 -3.55 3.06
C THR A 68 -6.56 -4.26 4.15
N GLY A 69 -7.81 -3.84 4.38
CA GLY A 69 -8.69 -4.42 5.40
C GLY A 69 -8.91 -5.92 5.20
N TYR A 70 -9.39 -6.34 4.02
CA TYR A 70 -9.56 -7.76 3.76
C TYR A 70 -8.23 -8.49 3.58
N GLY A 71 -7.19 -7.82 3.06
CA GLY A 71 -5.85 -8.40 2.96
C GLY A 71 -5.26 -8.81 4.31
N TRP A 72 -5.62 -8.11 5.38
CA TRP A 72 -5.16 -8.41 6.74
C TRP A 72 -6.05 -9.42 7.47
N ILE A 73 -7.30 -9.58 7.05
CA ILE A 73 -8.30 -10.41 7.72
C ILE A 73 -8.44 -11.79 7.05
N LEU A 74 -8.29 -11.87 5.73
CA LEU A 74 -8.52 -13.07 4.96
C LEU A 74 -7.20 -13.79 4.64
N ALA A 75 -7.26 -15.12 4.67
CA ALA A 75 -6.21 -16.01 4.21
C ALA A 75 -6.80 -17.11 3.35
N GLU A 76 -5.98 -17.75 2.51
CA GLU A 76 -6.36 -18.99 1.85
C GLU A 76 -6.32 -20.16 2.85
N SER A 77 -7.09 -21.22 2.60
CA SER A 77 -7.05 -22.44 3.40
C SER A 77 -5.99 -23.42 2.87
N GLY A 78 -5.53 -24.32 3.74
CA GLY A 78 -4.59 -25.38 3.35
C GLY A 78 -3.15 -24.87 3.18
N GLY A 79 -2.38 -25.54 2.32
CA GLY A 79 -0.93 -25.27 2.15
C GLY A 79 -0.59 -23.88 1.62
N ARG A 80 -1.57 -23.14 1.10
CA ARG A 80 -1.42 -21.79 0.52
C ARG A 80 -1.74 -20.65 1.48
N MET A 81 -2.01 -20.97 2.75
CA MET A 81 -2.40 -19.99 3.76
C MET A 81 -1.41 -18.82 3.87
N PHE A 82 -0.12 -19.06 3.63
CA PHE A 82 0.95 -18.08 3.75
C PHE A 82 1.43 -17.50 2.40
N ASP A 83 0.77 -17.82 1.29
CA ASP A 83 1.11 -17.29 -0.05
C ASP A 83 0.85 -15.78 -0.16
N GLY A 84 0.01 -15.23 0.72
CA GLY A 84 -0.25 -13.78 0.76
C GLY A 84 -1.08 -13.24 -0.41
N ASN A 85 -1.83 -14.09 -1.12
CA ASN A 85 -2.63 -13.68 -2.29
C ASN A 85 -3.61 -12.52 -2.01
N TRP A 86 -4.16 -12.45 -0.79
CA TRP A 86 -5.03 -11.36 -0.38
C TRP A 86 -4.28 -10.04 -0.12
N LEU A 87 -2.98 -10.08 0.21
CA LEU A 87 -2.15 -8.89 0.46
C LEU A 87 -1.88 -8.10 -0.83
N TRP A 88 -1.81 -8.78 -1.98
CA TRP A 88 -1.64 -8.16 -3.29
C TRP A 88 -2.68 -7.09 -3.58
N SER A 89 -3.92 -7.32 -3.13
CA SER A 89 -4.99 -6.35 -3.30
C SER A 89 -4.70 -5.01 -2.61
N GLY A 90 -4.17 -5.07 -1.37
CA GLY A 90 -3.73 -3.88 -0.65
C GLY A 90 -2.59 -3.16 -1.37
N GLN A 91 -1.63 -3.92 -1.93
CA GLN A 91 -0.50 -3.36 -2.68
C GLN A 91 -0.93 -2.68 -3.98
N ILE A 92 -1.82 -3.30 -4.77
CA ILE A 92 -2.38 -2.71 -5.99
C ILE A 92 -3.15 -1.44 -5.65
N ALA A 93 -3.98 -1.49 -4.60
CA ALA A 93 -4.74 -0.32 -4.18
C ALA A 93 -3.83 0.81 -3.66
N ALA A 94 -2.74 0.49 -2.94
CA ALA A 94 -1.74 1.46 -2.54
C ALA A 94 -1.06 2.12 -3.75
N PHE A 95 -0.70 1.34 -4.76
CA PHE A 95 -0.15 1.87 -6.02
C PHE A 95 -1.10 2.84 -6.71
N LEU A 96 -2.39 2.48 -6.83
CA LEU A 96 -3.41 3.37 -7.39
C LEU A 96 -3.60 4.65 -6.56
N LEU A 97 -3.53 4.54 -5.22
CA LEU A 97 -3.54 5.69 -4.33
C LEU A 97 -2.37 6.64 -4.58
N PHE A 98 -1.17 6.11 -4.86
CA PHE A 98 -0.01 6.92 -5.24
C PHE A 98 -0.20 7.63 -6.58
N ILE A 99 -0.73 6.94 -7.60
CA ILE A 99 -1.01 7.55 -8.91
C ILE A 99 -2.02 8.68 -8.76
N ALA A 100 -3.15 8.43 -8.11
CA ALA A 100 -4.21 9.42 -7.91
C ALA A 100 -3.69 10.63 -7.11
N SER A 101 -2.92 10.39 -6.06
CA SER A 101 -2.31 11.44 -5.22
C SER A 101 -1.27 12.26 -5.97
N THR A 102 -0.44 11.62 -6.79
CA THR A 102 0.56 12.31 -7.63
C THR A 102 -0.13 13.16 -8.70
N ARG A 103 -1.17 12.63 -9.35
CA ARG A 103 -2.02 13.40 -10.28
C ARG A 103 -2.60 14.64 -9.60
N PHE A 104 -3.13 14.51 -8.39
CA PHE A 104 -3.65 15.65 -7.63
C PHE A 104 -2.54 16.68 -7.35
N LEU A 105 -1.37 16.24 -6.89
CA LEU A 105 -0.24 17.14 -6.63
C LEU A 105 0.25 17.88 -7.89
N ILE A 106 0.28 17.21 -9.04
CA ILE A 106 0.63 17.82 -10.33
C ILE A 106 -0.33 18.97 -10.68
N ARG A 107 -1.63 18.84 -10.40
CA ARG A 107 -2.60 19.94 -10.61
C ARG A 107 -2.32 21.17 -9.73
N LEU A 108 -1.57 21.01 -8.64
CA LEU A 108 -1.18 22.09 -7.75
C LEU A 108 0.13 22.76 -8.14
N ILE A 109 0.80 22.35 -9.23
CA ILE A 109 2.02 23.00 -9.74
C ILE A 109 1.88 24.52 -9.89
N PRO A 110 0.77 25.07 -10.44
CA PRO A 110 0.61 26.53 -10.52
C PRO A 110 0.66 27.24 -9.17
N ARG A 111 0.42 26.53 -8.07
CA ARG A 111 0.41 27.05 -6.69
C ARG A 111 1.72 26.79 -5.94
N ILE A 112 2.74 26.20 -6.58
CA ILE A 112 3.96 25.76 -5.88
C ILE A 112 4.75 26.93 -5.28
N ASN A 113 4.78 28.07 -5.98
CA ASN A 113 5.52 29.25 -5.54
C ASN A 113 4.77 30.05 -4.46
N THR A 114 3.44 29.93 -4.41
CA THR A 114 2.59 30.70 -3.50
C THR A 114 2.24 29.94 -2.22
N ALA A 115 2.23 28.60 -2.24
CA ALA A 115 1.82 27.79 -1.10
C ALA A 115 2.94 26.88 -0.58
N LYS A 116 3.46 27.18 0.62
CA LYS A 116 4.48 26.35 1.32
C LYS A 116 4.09 24.86 1.40
N ARG A 117 2.81 24.57 1.67
CA ARG A 117 2.26 23.20 1.72
C ARG A 117 2.45 22.40 0.42
N CYS A 118 2.41 23.06 -0.75
CA CYS A 118 2.66 22.39 -2.03
C CYS A 118 4.13 21.92 -2.14
N LYS A 119 5.08 22.76 -1.69
CA LYS A 119 6.51 22.39 -1.66
C LYS A 119 6.75 21.22 -0.71
N ILE A 120 6.15 21.24 0.47
CA ILE A 120 6.27 20.16 1.45
C ILE A 120 5.71 18.84 0.88
N ALA A 121 4.56 18.89 0.20
CA ALA A 121 4.00 17.70 -0.46
C ALA A 121 4.94 17.09 -1.53
N TRP A 122 5.62 17.92 -2.32
CA TRP A 122 6.64 17.46 -3.26
C TRP A 122 7.85 16.83 -2.55
N ILE A 123 8.27 17.38 -1.40
CA ILE A 123 9.32 16.78 -0.58
C ILE A 123 8.91 15.40 -0.09
N PHE A 124 7.68 15.22 0.41
CA PHE A 124 7.19 13.90 0.81
C PHE A 124 7.18 12.89 -0.34
N LEU A 125 6.76 13.30 -1.54
CA LEU A 125 6.83 12.45 -2.73
C LEU A 125 8.27 12.06 -3.06
N PHE A 126 9.19 13.03 -3.05
CA PHE A 126 10.61 12.80 -3.33
C PHE A 126 11.26 11.86 -2.31
N LEU A 127 11.03 12.09 -1.01
CA LEU A 127 11.53 11.21 0.04
C LEU A 127 11.00 9.79 -0.09
N HIS A 128 9.73 9.64 -0.46
CA HIS A 128 9.14 8.32 -0.68
C HIS A 128 9.77 7.61 -1.88
N PHE A 129 9.99 8.33 -2.99
CA PHE A 129 10.68 7.81 -4.17
C PHE A 129 12.11 7.36 -3.85
N VAL A 130 12.89 8.20 -3.17
CA VAL A 130 14.27 7.87 -2.76
C VAL A 130 14.28 6.67 -1.81
N SER A 131 13.35 6.61 -0.85
CA SER A 131 13.22 5.46 0.04
C SER A 131 12.93 4.16 -0.71
N GLY A 132 12.01 4.19 -1.68
CA GLY A 132 11.71 3.04 -2.53
C GLY A 132 12.91 2.60 -3.37
N LEU A 133 13.68 3.56 -3.91
CA LEU A 133 14.89 3.27 -4.66
C LEU A 133 15.97 2.62 -3.79
N ILE A 134 16.19 3.12 -2.57
CA ILE A 134 17.13 2.51 -1.62
C ILE A 134 16.73 1.07 -1.31
N TRP A 135 15.45 0.83 -0.99
CA TRP A 135 14.96 -0.52 -0.70
C TRP A 135 15.07 -1.46 -1.90
N TYR A 136 14.78 -0.98 -3.11
CA TYR A 136 14.97 -1.76 -4.32
C TYR A 136 16.44 -2.16 -4.53
N LEU A 137 17.36 -1.22 -4.32
CA LEU A 137 18.80 -1.47 -4.44
C LEU A 137 19.30 -2.46 -3.38
N VAL A 138 18.90 -2.30 -2.12
CA VAL A 138 19.24 -3.25 -1.03
C VAL A 138 18.72 -4.64 -1.36
N GLN A 139 17.46 -4.76 -1.79
CA GLN A 139 16.87 -6.04 -2.19
C GLN A 139 17.61 -6.65 -3.39
N TYR A 140 18.09 -5.84 -4.33
CA TYR A 140 18.86 -6.31 -5.48
C TYR A 140 20.27 -6.78 -5.10
N THR A 141 20.92 -6.14 -4.13
CA THR A 141 22.28 -6.50 -3.69
C THR A 141 22.30 -7.71 -2.74
N ASP A 142 21.28 -7.84 -1.88
CA ASP A 142 21.22 -8.91 -0.87
C ASP A 142 20.80 -10.27 -1.46
N TYR A 143 20.17 -10.26 -2.64
CA TYR A 143 19.75 -11.47 -3.37
C TYR A 143 20.51 -11.56 -4.70
N PRO A 144 21.74 -12.14 -4.72
CA PRO A 144 22.49 -12.30 -5.95
C PRO A 144 21.71 -13.13 -6.98
N PRO A 145 21.98 -12.98 -8.29
CA PRO A 145 21.14 -13.46 -9.38
C PRO A 145 20.94 -14.99 -9.51
N ALA A 146 21.41 -15.80 -8.56
CA ALA A 146 21.24 -17.24 -8.54
C ALA A 146 19.77 -17.70 -8.42
N TYR A 147 18.84 -16.81 -8.03
CA TYR A 147 17.41 -17.12 -7.89
C TYR A 147 16.58 -16.74 -9.14
N TRP A 148 17.19 -16.16 -10.18
CA TRP A 148 16.53 -15.83 -11.46
C TRP A 148 16.73 -16.91 -12.51
N GLN A 149 16.93 -18.17 -12.10
CA GLN A 149 16.84 -19.32 -13.00
C GLN A 149 15.40 -19.82 -12.99
N PHE A 150 14.56 -19.13 -13.77
CA PHE A 150 13.34 -19.72 -14.32
C PHE A 150 13.69 -20.47 -15.60
#